data_AF-A0AAI9NFH9-F1
#
_entry.id   AF-A0AAI9NFH9-F1
#
_cell.length_a   1.000
_cell.length_b   1.000
_cell.length_c   1.000
_cell.angle_alpha   90.00
_cell.angle_beta   90.00
_cell.angle_gamma   90.00
#
_symmetry.space_group_name_H-M   'P 1'
#
loop_
_entity.id
_entity.type
_entity.pdbx_description
1 polymer ?
#
loop_
_entity_poly.entity_id
_entity_poly.type
_entity_poly.pdbx_seq_one_letter_code
_entity_poly.pdbx_strand_id
1 'polypeptide(L)'
;MLLHMLPIFHVHGLFVASHGALLAGARMIWLPRLDVDQALRYLPQSTVMMGVPTYYVRLLADARFDRAACANMRLFISGSAPLLTETFADFQARTGQTILERYGMSETVMLTSNPCRPADGERLGGTVGKALSGVQVRVVDDAGQAVAAGEIGNVQVRGPNVFSGYWRMPEKTREEFTADGWFKTGDVGRWGGESGGRAVPADYLSIVGRSKDLIISGGYNVYPKEIETVIDEMQGVLESAVIGVPHPDFGEAVAAVVVPRAGAAIDVAAMQADLKSRIANFKVPKRIHVVDQLPRNTMGKVQKNVLRDTYAAS
;
A
#
# COMPACT_ATOMS: atom_id res chain seq x y z
N MET A 1 13.15 12.42 18.83
CA MET A 1 14.19 11.56 18.23
C MET A 1 13.53 10.58 17.27
N LEU A 2 14.09 10.40 16.08
CA LEU A 2 13.63 9.43 15.08
C LEU A 2 14.38 8.11 15.24
N LEU A 3 13.66 6.99 15.32
CA LEU A 3 14.22 5.65 15.17
C LEU A 3 14.28 5.33 13.67
N HIS A 4 15.48 5.30 13.11
CA HIS A 4 15.73 5.08 11.70
C HIS A 4 16.33 3.68 11.49
N MET A 5 15.57 2.83 10.80
CA MET A 5 15.96 1.44 10.46
C MET A 5 15.87 1.17 8.95
N LEU A 6 15.51 2.18 8.16
CA LEU A 6 15.23 2.06 6.73
C LEU A 6 16.52 2.15 5.90
N PRO A 7 16.59 1.50 4.74
CA PRO A 7 17.71 1.69 3.83
C PRO A 7 17.76 3.11 3.26
N ILE A 8 18.97 3.65 3.13
CA ILE A 8 19.22 5.00 2.58
C ILE A 8 19.55 5.03 1.08
N PHE A 9 19.44 3.91 0.39
CA PHE A 9 19.44 3.87 -1.07
C PHE A 9 18.03 4.03 -1.66
N HIS A 10 17.01 4.27 -0.82
CA HIS A 10 15.62 4.47 -1.23
C HIS A 10 15.08 5.80 -0.68
N VAL A 11 14.20 6.47 -1.44
CA VAL A 11 13.61 7.78 -1.11
C VAL A 11 13.04 7.89 0.31
N HIS A 12 12.45 6.80 0.81
CA HIS A 12 11.88 6.75 2.16
C HIS A 12 12.93 6.93 3.27
N GLY A 13 14.00 6.13 3.26
CA GLY A 13 15.04 6.24 4.29
C GLY A 13 15.93 7.46 4.08
N LEU A 14 16.25 7.81 2.84
CA LEU A 14 17.13 8.93 2.54
C LEU A 14 16.41 10.28 2.66
N PHE A 15 15.46 10.56 1.78
CA PHE A 15 14.84 11.88 1.68
C PHE A 15 13.77 12.11 2.74
N VAL A 16 12.88 11.13 2.98
CA VAL A 16 11.77 11.36 3.92
C VAL A 16 12.24 11.29 5.37
N ALA A 17 12.97 10.23 5.73
CA ALA A 17 13.44 10.04 7.09
C ALA A 17 14.66 10.92 7.44
N SER A 18 15.76 10.79 6.70
CA SER A 18 17.01 11.48 7.07
C SER A 18 16.93 12.99 6.85
N HIS A 19 16.51 13.47 5.66
CA HIS A 19 16.37 14.92 5.47
C HIS A 19 15.26 15.51 6.34
N GLY A 20 14.15 14.80 6.53
CA GLY A 20 13.08 15.25 7.43
C GLY A 20 13.57 15.45 8.87
N ALA A 21 14.39 14.54 9.39
CA ALA A 21 15.00 14.68 10.71
C ALA A 21 16.00 15.85 10.75
N LEU A 22 16.86 15.99 9.73
CA LEU A 22 17.85 17.06 9.66
C LEU A 22 17.21 18.45 9.59
N LEU A 23 16.19 18.63 8.73
CA LEU A 23 15.44 19.88 8.60
C LEU A 23 14.71 20.26 9.89
N ALA A 24 14.26 19.26 10.67
CA ALA A 24 13.62 19.48 11.96
C ALA A 24 14.61 19.67 13.12
N GLY A 25 15.92 19.60 12.88
CA GLY A 25 16.94 19.60 13.94
C GLY A 25 16.82 18.39 14.89
N ALA A 26 16.22 17.29 14.43
CA ALA A 26 15.96 16.12 15.24
C ALA A 26 17.15 15.16 15.26
N ARG A 27 17.43 14.57 16.44
CA ARG A 27 18.36 13.44 16.58
C ARG A 27 17.76 12.17 15.96
N MET A 28 18.62 11.30 15.43
CA MET A 28 18.28 9.98 14.93
C MET A 28 19.02 8.90 15.71
N ILE A 29 18.31 7.85 16.14
CA ILE A 29 18.93 6.55 16.45
C ILE A 29 19.01 5.81 15.11
N TRP A 30 20.22 5.57 14.65
CA TRP A 30 20.48 5.00 13.34
C TRP A 30 20.85 3.53 13.45
N LEU A 31 20.00 2.66 12.92
CA LEU A 31 20.22 1.21 12.88
C LEU A 31 20.37 0.77 11.41
N PRO A 32 21.21 -0.25 11.13
CA PRO A 32 21.50 -0.65 9.75
C PRO A 32 20.33 -1.34 9.03
N ARG A 33 19.37 -1.87 9.78
CA ARG A 33 18.18 -2.59 9.29
C ARG A 33 17.14 -2.69 10.41
N LEU A 34 15.95 -3.19 10.08
CA LEU A 34 15.02 -3.67 11.10
C LEU A 34 15.62 -4.85 11.87
N ASP A 35 15.71 -4.67 13.17
CA ASP A 35 16.01 -5.68 14.17
C ASP A 35 15.02 -5.49 15.31
N VAL A 36 14.20 -6.51 15.61
CA VAL A 36 13.06 -6.38 16.54
C VAL A 36 13.54 -6.12 17.97
N ASP A 37 14.63 -6.76 18.40
CA ASP A 37 15.20 -6.55 19.74
C ASP A 37 15.74 -5.12 19.90
N GLN A 38 16.45 -4.62 18.89
CA GLN A 38 16.94 -3.23 18.90
C GLN A 38 15.77 -2.24 18.83
N ALA A 39 14.75 -2.52 18.01
CA ALA A 39 13.57 -1.66 17.93
C ALA A 39 12.89 -1.54 19.30
N LEU A 40 12.60 -2.67 19.97
CA LEU A 40 11.99 -2.70 21.29
C LEU A 40 12.84 -2.02 22.37
N ARG A 41 14.18 -2.12 22.26
CA ARG A 41 15.11 -1.42 23.17
C ARG A 41 15.05 0.10 23.01
N TYR A 42 14.90 0.60 21.78
CA TYR A 42 15.02 2.04 21.48
C TYR A 42 13.69 2.76 21.30
N LEU A 43 12.57 2.04 21.12
CA LEU A 43 11.22 2.63 21.06
C LEU A 43 10.90 3.48 22.30
N PRO A 44 11.16 3.02 23.55
CA PRO A 44 10.93 3.85 24.74
C PRO A 44 11.74 5.15 24.79
N GLN A 45 12.85 5.24 24.04
CA GLN A 45 13.73 6.40 23.96
C GLN A 45 13.41 7.30 22.75
N SER A 46 12.59 6.81 21.83
CA SER A 46 12.27 7.47 20.56
C SER A 46 10.91 8.15 20.64
N THR A 47 10.64 9.04 19.67
CA THR A 47 9.34 9.73 19.56
C THR A 47 8.69 9.50 18.20
N VAL A 48 9.46 9.12 17.19
CA VAL A 48 8.97 8.88 15.83
C VAL A 48 9.62 7.62 15.29
N MET A 49 8.86 6.77 14.61
CA MET A 49 9.38 5.65 13.80
C MET A 49 8.77 5.72 12.41
N MET A 50 9.62 5.66 11.40
CA MET A 50 9.20 5.48 10.00
C MET A 50 9.48 4.05 9.59
N GLY A 51 8.49 3.39 9.00
CA GLY A 51 8.57 1.98 8.64
C GLY A 51 7.76 1.65 7.40
N VAL A 52 7.98 0.46 6.88
CA VAL A 52 7.14 -0.17 5.85
C VAL A 52 6.16 -1.15 6.52
N PRO A 53 5.07 -1.59 5.86
CA PRO A 53 4.08 -2.50 6.47
C PRO A 53 4.70 -3.73 7.16
N THR A 54 5.72 -4.34 6.56
CA THR A 54 6.38 -5.54 7.12
C THR A 54 7.10 -5.28 8.45
N TYR A 55 7.45 -4.03 8.79
CA TYR A 55 7.99 -3.70 10.11
C TYR A 55 6.92 -3.92 11.18
N TYR A 56 5.71 -3.40 10.92
CA TYR A 56 4.60 -3.47 11.85
C TYR A 56 4.13 -4.91 12.03
N VAL A 57 4.06 -5.69 10.96
CA VAL A 57 3.76 -7.14 11.05
C VAL A 57 4.78 -7.86 11.94
N ARG A 58 6.08 -7.63 11.73
CA ARG A 58 7.14 -8.27 12.53
C ARG A 58 7.16 -7.83 13.99
N LEU A 59 6.88 -6.55 14.25
CA LEU A 59 6.76 -6.03 15.61
C LEU A 59 5.54 -6.61 16.32
N LEU A 60 4.38 -6.69 15.64
CA LEU A 60 3.15 -7.26 16.20
C LEU A 60 3.26 -8.76 16.52
N ALA A 61 4.16 -9.48 15.85
CA ALA A 61 4.45 -10.87 16.15
C ALA A 61 5.23 -11.05 17.48
N ASP A 62 5.82 -9.99 18.03
CA ASP A 62 6.55 -10.03 19.32
C ASP A 62 5.67 -9.52 20.46
N ALA A 63 5.44 -10.35 21.48
CA ALA A 63 4.57 -10.01 22.60
C ALA A 63 5.05 -8.81 23.43
N ARG A 64 6.34 -8.46 23.37
CA ARG A 64 6.91 -7.28 24.06
C ARG A 64 6.53 -5.97 23.38
N PHE A 65 6.05 -6.01 22.13
CA PHE A 65 5.58 -4.83 21.42
C PHE A 65 4.18 -4.45 21.90
N ASP A 66 4.11 -3.63 22.94
CA ASP A 66 2.86 -3.24 23.60
C ASP A 66 2.77 -1.72 23.84
N ARG A 67 1.72 -1.30 24.56
CA ARG A 67 1.51 0.10 24.95
C ARG A 67 2.68 0.66 25.79
N ALA A 68 3.30 -0.14 26.65
CA ALA A 68 4.40 0.31 27.50
C ALA A 68 5.66 0.57 26.67
N ALA A 69 5.99 -0.34 25.75
CA ALA A 69 7.10 -0.16 24.80
C ALA A 69 6.92 1.09 23.91
N CYS A 70 5.66 1.47 23.63
CA CYS A 70 5.32 2.60 22.78
C CYS A 70 4.97 3.89 23.56
N ALA A 71 5.13 3.93 24.89
CA ALA A 71 4.62 5.02 25.72
C ALA A 71 5.19 6.41 25.38
N ASN A 72 6.46 6.47 24.96
CA ASN A 72 7.12 7.73 24.57
C ASN A 72 6.91 8.12 23.10
N MET A 73 6.25 7.25 22.32
CA MET A 73 6.08 7.46 20.89
C MET A 73 4.98 8.47 20.60
N ARG A 74 5.30 9.46 19.77
CA ARG A 74 4.37 10.48 19.25
C ARG A 74 3.78 10.09 17.90
N LEU A 75 4.53 9.38 17.07
CA LEU A 75 4.10 9.08 15.70
C LEU A 75 4.76 7.81 15.14
N PHE A 76 3.92 6.96 14.55
CA PHE A 76 4.33 5.86 13.70
C PHE A 76 3.88 6.14 12.26
N ILE A 77 4.79 5.96 11.30
CA ILE A 77 4.56 6.30 9.90
C ILE A 77 4.75 5.04 9.06
N SER A 78 3.76 4.68 8.25
CA SER A 78 3.85 3.58 7.29
C SER A 78 3.81 4.06 5.85
N GLY A 79 4.59 3.41 4.99
CA GLY A 79 4.19 3.25 3.59
C GLY A 79 5.33 2.70 2.75
N SER A 80 5.46 3.12 1.49
CA SER A 80 6.25 2.43 0.44
C SER A 80 5.64 1.11 -0.05
N ALA A 81 4.69 0.57 0.69
CA ALA A 81 3.76 -0.46 0.27
C ALA A 81 2.42 -0.24 0.99
N PRO A 82 1.30 -0.77 0.47
CA PRO A 82 0.00 -0.68 1.13
C PRO A 82 0.03 -1.35 2.51
N LEU A 83 -0.46 -0.64 3.53
CA LEU A 83 -0.70 -1.22 4.85
C LEU A 83 -2.05 -1.93 4.85
N LEU A 84 -2.09 -3.18 5.34
CA LEU A 84 -3.34 -3.92 5.48
C LEU A 84 -4.20 -3.30 6.60
N THR A 85 -5.51 -3.25 6.38
CA THR A 85 -6.48 -2.72 7.36
C THR A 85 -6.41 -3.49 8.68
N GLU A 86 -6.23 -4.81 8.62
CA GLU A 86 -6.03 -5.64 9.81
C GLU A 86 -4.76 -5.25 10.58
N THR A 87 -3.63 -5.07 9.89
CA THR A 87 -2.37 -4.65 10.54
C THR A 87 -2.52 -3.26 11.18
N PHE A 88 -3.26 -2.36 10.55
CA PHE A 88 -3.59 -1.06 11.11
C PHE A 88 -4.44 -1.17 12.40
N ALA A 89 -5.48 -2.03 12.37
CA ALA A 89 -6.36 -2.27 13.52
C ALA A 89 -5.63 -2.97 14.67
N ASP A 90 -4.89 -4.04 14.39
CA ASP A 90 -4.10 -4.80 15.36
C ASP A 90 -3.05 -3.91 16.04
N PHE A 91 -2.38 -3.07 15.25
CA PHE A 91 -1.44 -2.09 15.77
C PHE A 91 -2.10 -1.13 16.76
N GLN A 92 -3.26 -0.60 16.40
CA GLN A 92 -4.00 0.32 17.25
C GLN A 92 -4.48 -0.36 18.52
N ALA A 93 -4.98 -1.60 18.44
CA ALA A 93 -5.41 -2.38 19.59
C ALA A 93 -4.23 -2.71 20.53
N ARG A 94 -3.09 -3.14 19.97
CA ARG A 94 -1.90 -3.55 20.74
C ARG A 94 -1.19 -2.40 21.44
N THR A 95 -1.05 -1.26 20.76
CA THR A 95 -0.19 -0.16 21.21
C THR A 95 -0.98 1.05 21.73
N GLY A 96 -2.25 1.18 21.33
CA GLY A 96 -3.06 2.38 21.54
C GLY A 96 -2.68 3.56 20.62
N GLN A 97 -1.77 3.36 19.68
CA GLN A 97 -1.29 4.37 18.75
C GLN A 97 -1.91 4.15 17.37
N THR A 98 -2.14 5.21 16.60
CA THR A 98 -2.70 5.09 15.25
C THR A 98 -1.63 5.40 14.21
N ILE A 99 -1.36 4.46 13.29
CA ILE A 99 -0.36 4.65 12.23
C ILE A 99 -0.81 5.79 11.29
N LEU A 100 0.14 6.61 10.86
CA LEU A 100 -0.04 7.55 9.75
C LEU A 100 0.48 6.89 8.47
N GLU A 101 -0.43 6.56 7.56
CA GLU A 101 -0.06 6.09 6.22
C GLU A 101 0.03 7.26 5.24
N ARG A 102 1.03 7.20 4.35
CA ARG A 102 1.32 8.22 3.33
C ARG A 102 1.76 7.56 2.02
N TYR A 103 1.45 8.20 0.91
CA TYR A 103 1.76 7.71 -0.43
C TYR A 103 2.79 8.60 -1.13
N GLY A 104 3.67 7.96 -1.88
CA GLY A 104 4.61 8.59 -2.78
C GLY A 104 5.51 7.56 -3.45
N MET A 105 6.37 8.03 -4.35
CA MET A 105 7.22 7.21 -5.20
C MET A 105 8.54 7.93 -5.48
N SER A 106 9.51 7.24 -6.07
CA SER A 106 10.84 7.81 -6.33
C SER A 106 10.78 9.09 -7.17
N GLU A 107 9.86 9.11 -8.14
CA GLU A 107 9.63 10.18 -9.11
C GLU A 107 8.93 11.40 -8.50
N THR A 108 8.35 11.29 -7.31
CA THR A 108 7.49 12.35 -6.73
C THR A 108 7.76 12.63 -5.25
N VAL A 109 8.69 11.92 -4.64
CA VAL A 109 8.92 11.92 -3.18
C VAL A 109 7.64 11.54 -2.44
N MET A 110 6.88 12.50 -1.88
CA MET A 110 5.63 12.27 -1.17
C MET A 110 4.49 13.03 -1.85
N LEU A 111 3.33 12.39 -1.96
CA LEU A 111 2.14 12.90 -2.65
C LEU A 111 1.01 13.23 -1.70
N THR A 112 0.64 12.25 -0.87
CA THR A 112 -0.48 12.36 0.05
C THR A 112 -0.10 11.81 1.42
N SER A 113 -0.82 12.24 2.46
CA SER A 113 -0.64 11.75 3.82
C SER A 113 -1.97 11.73 4.55
N ASN A 114 -2.21 10.69 5.37
CA ASN A 114 -3.19 10.80 6.44
C ASN A 114 -2.84 12.00 7.35
N PRO A 115 -3.84 12.65 7.96
CA PRO A 115 -3.59 13.83 8.78
C PRO A 115 -2.65 13.56 9.96
N CYS A 116 -1.72 14.48 10.17
CA CYS A 116 -0.79 14.39 11.29
C CYS A 116 -1.46 14.78 12.61
N ARG A 117 -2.27 15.84 12.61
CA ARG A 117 -2.96 16.34 13.80
C ARG A 117 -4.43 15.90 13.78
N PRO A 118 -5.03 15.54 14.92
CA PRO A 118 -6.44 15.16 14.99
C PRO A 118 -7.41 16.25 14.47
N ALA A 119 -7.05 17.52 14.63
CA ALA A 119 -7.86 18.65 14.14
C ALA A 119 -7.97 18.71 12.60
N ASP A 120 -7.02 18.09 11.89
CA ASP A 120 -6.97 18.09 10.42
C ASP A 120 -7.73 16.87 9.81
N GLY A 121 -8.13 15.92 10.66
CA GLY A 121 -8.91 14.73 10.32
C GLY A 121 -8.42 13.44 10.99
N GLU A 122 -9.21 12.36 10.82
CA GLU A 122 -8.89 11.01 11.30
C GLU A 122 -7.85 10.34 10.41
N ARG A 123 -6.96 9.52 10.98
CA ARG A 123 -6.10 8.62 10.18
C ARG A 123 -6.91 7.38 9.86
N LEU A 124 -7.11 7.08 8.57
CA LEU A 124 -7.96 5.99 8.11
C LEU A 124 -7.13 4.89 7.46
N GLY A 125 -7.14 3.69 8.06
CA GLY A 125 -6.59 2.48 7.45
C GLY A 125 -7.28 2.19 6.11
N GLY A 126 -6.52 1.72 5.11
CA GLY A 126 -7.00 1.54 3.75
C GLY A 126 -7.02 2.83 2.90
N THR A 127 -6.58 3.97 3.45
CA THR A 127 -6.42 5.22 2.71
C THR A 127 -5.00 5.76 2.86
N VAL A 128 -4.57 6.58 1.91
CA VAL A 128 -3.28 7.29 1.95
C VAL A 128 -3.46 8.79 2.22
N GLY A 129 -4.67 9.18 2.64
CA GLY A 129 -5.05 10.51 3.11
C GLY A 129 -5.12 11.58 2.03
N LYS A 130 -4.81 12.81 2.43
CA LYS A 130 -5.03 14.03 1.64
C LYS A 130 -3.79 14.42 0.84
N ALA A 131 -3.96 15.12 -0.27
CA ALA A 131 -2.85 15.72 -0.98
C ALA A 131 -2.04 16.66 -0.06
N LEU A 132 -0.71 16.58 -0.14
CA LEU A 132 0.16 17.47 0.63
C LEU A 132 0.10 18.90 0.11
N SER A 133 0.47 19.87 0.96
CA SER A 133 0.53 21.28 0.57
C SER A 133 1.43 21.49 -0.65
N GLY A 134 0.93 22.21 -1.66
CA GLY A 134 1.63 22.43 -2.93
C GLY A 134 1.59 21.25 -3.91
N VAL A 135 1.06 20.09 -3.51
CA VAL A 135 0.87 18.91 -4.38
C VAL A 135 -0.55 18.87 -4.88
N GLN A 136 -0.71 18.71 -6.19
CA GLN A 136 -1.98 18.49 -6.85
C GLN A 136 -2.08 17.02 -7.26
N VAL A 137 -3.22 16.40 -6.99
CA VAL A 137 -3.49 15.01 -7.32
C VAL A 137 -4.88 14.96 -7.95
N ARG A 138 -5.01 14.34 -9.12
CA ARG A 138 -6.29 14.07 -9.79
C ARG A 138 -6.44 12.59 -10.08
N VAL A 139 -7.69 12.14 -10.15
CA VAL A 139 -8.07 10.80 -10.59
C VAL A 139 -8.84 10.97 -11.90
N VAL A 140 -8.41 10.29 -12.95
CA VAL A 140 -8.98 10.43 -14.29
C VAL A 140 -9.27 9.08 -14.94
N ASP A 141 -10.21 9.04 -15.87
CA ASP A 141 -10.47 7.87 -16.70
C ASP A 141 -9.35 7.65 -17.74
N ASP A 142 -9.53 6.66 -18.61
CA ASP A 142 -8.56 6.34 -19.67
C ASP A 142 -8.52 7.39 -20.79
N ALA A 143 -9.56 8.22 -20.92
CA ALA A 143 -9.60 9.37 -21.82
C ALA A 143 -8.95 10.63 -21.20
N GLY A 144 -8.50 10.56 -19.95
CA GLY A 144 -7.89 11.67 -19.23
C GLY A 144 -8.89 12.66 -18.62
N GLN A 145 -10.17 12.32 -18.57
CA GLN A 145 -11.22 13.14 -17.97
C GLN A 145 -11.35 12.86 -16.47
N ALA A 146 -11.67 13.89 -15.69
CA ALA A 146 -11.89 13.71 -14.25
C ALA A 146 -13.08 12.77 -13.99
N VAL A 147 -12.88 11.79 -13.13
CA VAL A 147 -13.95 10.87 -12.69
C VAL A 147 -14.73 11.47 -11.52
N ALA A 148 -15.93 10.97 -11.28
CA ALA A 148 -16.72 11.40 -10.13
C ALA A 148 -16.10 10.93 -8.80
N ALA A 149 -16.47 11.56 -7.68
CA ALA A 149 -16.05 11.10 -6.37
C ALA A 149 -16.53 9.65 -6.13
N GLY A 150 -15.66 8.80 -5.59
CA GLY A 150 -15.88 7.38 -5.38
C GLY A 150 -15.56 6.49 -6.59
N GLU A 151 -15.42 7.06 -7.78
CA GLU A 151 -15.05 6.32 -8.99
C GLU A 151 -13.53 6.08 -9.06
N ILE A 152 -13.17 4.93 -9.61
CA ILE A 152 -11.78 4.50 -9.76
C ILE A 152 -11.24 5.04 -11.08
N GLY A 153 -10.03 5.59 -11.02
CA GLY A 153 -9.30 6.02 -12.20
C GLY A 153 -7.79 6.11 -11.98
N ASN A 154 -7.09 6.51 -13.03
CA ASN A 154 -5.65 6.70 -13.05
C ASN A 154 -5.26 7.90 -12.18
N VAL A 155 -4.31 7.69 -11.26
CA VAL A 155 -3.79 8.76 -10.40
C VAL A 155 -2.73 9.54 -11.16
N GLN A 156 -2.95 10.85 -11.32
CA GLN A 156 -2.02 11.77 -11.94
C GLN A 156 -1.67 12.90 -10.96
N VAL A 157 -0.43 13.37 -11.01
CA VAL A 157 0.09 14.29 -10.00
C VAL A 157 0.89 15.44 -10.62
N ARG A 158 0.88 16.59 -9.95
CA ARG A 158 1.62 17.78 -10.35
C ARG A 158 2.03 18.57 -9.12
N GLY A 159 3.24 19.11 -9.10
CA GLY A 159 3.73 19.90 -7.98
C GLY A 159 5.25 20.02 -7.98
N PRO A 160 5.81 20.80 -7.05
CA PRO A 160 7.25 21.03 -6.94
C PRO A 160 8.04 19.78 -6.51
N ASN A 161 7.34 18.73 -6.07
CA ASN A 161 7.88 17.45 -5.63
C ASN A 161 8.11 16.47 -6.80
N VAL A 162 7.56 16.74 -7.99
CA VAL A 162 7.70 15.88 -9.16
C VAL A 162 9.10 16.07 -9.76
N PHE A 163 9.80 14.96 -10.02
CA PHE A 163 11.12 14.92 -10.63
C PHE A 163 11.19 15.60 -12.01
N SER A 164 12.41 15.89 -12.47
CA SER A 164 12.65 16.51 -13.78
C SER A 164 12.61 15.54 -14.97
N GLY A 165 12.48 14.23 -14.71
CA GLY A 165 12.44 13.19 -15.72
C GLY A 165 13.41 12.03 -15.49
N TYR A 166 13.29 11.00 -16.33
CA TYR A 166 14.15 9.84 -16.31
C TYR A 166 15.51 10.15 -16.95
N TRP A 167 16.58 9.77 -16.26
CA TRP A 167 17.95 10.02 -16.69
C TRP A 167 18.23 9.40 -18.07
N ARG A 168 18.63 10.24 -19.04
CA ARG A 168 18.93 9.83 -20.43
C ARG A 168 17.78 9.12 -21.16
N MET A 169 16.53 9.36 -20.74
CA MET A 169 15.35 8.81 -21.39
C MET A 169 14.30 9.91 -21.64
N PRO A 170 14.58 10.88 -22.53
CA PRO A 170 13.67 12.01 -22.78
C PRO A 170 12.36 11.56 -23.42
N GLU A 171 12.37 10.54 -24.29
CA GLU A 171 11.16 9.98 -24.90
C GLU A 171 10.26 9.38 -23.83
N LYS A 172 10.84 8.54 -22.96
CA LYS A 172 10.09 7.93 -21.85
C LYS A 172 9.58 8.96 -20.86
N THR A 173 10.36 9.99 -20.58
CA THR A 173 9.93 11.12 -19.76
C THR A 173 8.70 11.76 -20.38
N ARG A 174 8.77 12.15 -21.66
CA ARG A 174 7.62 12.76 -22.35
C ARG A 174 6.40 11.85 -22.37
N GLU A 175 6.58 10.54 -22.54
CA GLU A 175 5.48 9.58 -22.50
C GLU A 175 4.77 9.54 -21.15
N GLU A 176 5.47 9.71 -20.02
CA GLU A 176 4.86 9.62 -18.69
C GLU A 176 4.21 10.93 -18.21
N PHE A 177 4.29 12.00 -19.00
CA PHE A 177 3.59 13.26 -18.71
C PHE A 177 2.45 13.48 -19.70
N THR A 178 1.33 14.01 -19.20
CA THR A 178 0.22 14.48 -20.03
C THR A 178 0.59 15.80 -20.70
N ALA A 179 -0.13 16.15 -21.77
CA ALA A 179 0.07 17.41 -22.49
C ALA A 179 -0.12 18.65 -21.60
N ASP A 180 -0.97 18.56 -20.57
CA ASP A 180 -1.22 19.61 -19.57
C ASP A 180 -0.28 19.53 -18.33
N GLY A 181 0.78 18.73 -18.42
CA GLY A 181 1.90 18.75 -17.46
C GLY A 181 1.70 17.93 -16.18
N TRP A 182 0.84 16.90 -16.21
CA TRP A 182 0.67 15.98 -15.09
C TRP A 182 1.49 14.72 -15.29
N PHE A 183 2.15 14.27 -14.23
CA PHE A 183 2.85 13.00 -14.21
C PHE A 183 1.87 11.84 -13.98
N LYS A 184 1.94 10.82 -14.83
CA LYS A 184 1.16 9.59 -14.74
C LYS A 184 1.87 8.63 -13.78
N THR A 185 1.26 8.38 -12.62
CA THR A 185 1.89 7.55 -11.58
C THR A 185 1.93 6.05 -11.92
N GLY A 186 1.02 5.61 -12.81
CA GLY A 186 0.78 4.19 -13.07
C GLY A 186 0.03 3.47 -11.93
N ASP A 187 -0.35 4.20 -10.88
CA ASP A 187 -1.22 3.72 -9.82
C ASP A 187 -2.68 4.15 -10.12
N VAL A 188 -3.63 3.31 -9.71
CA VAL A 188 -5.08 3.56 -9.82
C VAL A 188 -5.64 3.77 -8.43
N GLY A 189 -6.59 4.70 -8.31
CA GLY A 189 -7.14 5.10 -7.03
C GLY A 189 -8.48 5.78 -7.16
N ARG A 190 -9.03 6.19 -6.03
CA ARG A 190 -10.27 6.98 -5.95
C ARG A 190 -10.23 7.96 -4.79
N TRP A 191 -10.93 9.08 -4.97
CA TRP A 191 -11.25 10.02 -3.90
C TRP A 191 -12.55 9.61 -3.21
N GLY A 192 -12.58 9.55 -1.89
CA GLY A 192 -13.78 9.17 -1.13
C GLY A 192 -14.31 7.77 -1.47
N GLY A 193 -15.63 7.60 -1.36
CA GLY A 193 -16.31 6.33 -1.57
C GLY A 193 -16.18 5.40 -0.36
N GLU A 194 -15.76 4.16 -0.59
CA GLU A 194 -15.52 3.17 0.46
C GLU A 194 -14.06 2.70 0.42
N SER A 195 -13.45 2.35 1.55
CA SER A 195 -12.17 1.64 1.59
C SER A 195 -12.02 0.94 2.93
N GLY A 196 -11.44 -0.26 2.94
CA GLY A 196 -11.30 -1.05 4.17
C GLY A 196 -12.63 -1.29 4.90
N GLY A 197 -13.72 -1.51 4.15
CA GLY A 197 -15.06 -1.78 4.69
C GLY A 197 -15.76 -0.59 5.34
N ARG A 198 -15.31 0.66 5.11
CA ARG A 198 -15.95 1.87 5.64
C ARG A 198 -16.02 3.01 4.62
N ALA A 199 -16.99 3.90 4.81
CA ALA A 199 -17.07 5.15 4.04
C ALA A 199 -15.85 6.04 4.30
N VAL A 200 -15.35 6.67 3.24
CA VAL A 200 -14.14 7.49 3.21
C VAL A 200 -14.50 8.94 2.83
N PRO A 201 -13.95 9.96 3.50
CA PRO A 201 -14.21 11.36 3.14
C PRO A 201 -13.75 11.69 1.71
N ALA A 202 -14.45 12.62 1.04
CA ALA A 202 -14.21 12.96 -0.35
C ALA A 202 -12.80 13.51 -0.65
N ASP A 203 -12.07 14.00 0.36
CA ASP A 203 -10.72 14.52 0.25
C ASP A 203 -9.63 13.50 0.63
N TYR A 204 -9.97 12.22 0.80
CA TYR A 204 -9.03 11.13 1.08
C TYR A 204 -8.86 10.23 -0.14
N LEU A 205 -7.61 9.99 -0.51
CA LEU A 205 -7.23 9.11 -1.60
C LEU A 205 -7.08 7.68 -1.08
N SER A 206 -7.69 6.73 -1.80
CA SER A 206 -7.43 5.30 -1.64
C SER A 206 -6.74 4.78 -2.90
N ILE A 207 -5.64 4.05 -2.74
CA ILE A 207 -4.95 3.38 -3.85
C ILE A 207 -5.52 1.98 -4.01
N VAL A 208 -6.09 1.69 -5.18
CA VAL A 208 -6.73 0.41 -5.50
C VAL A 208 -5.83 -0.52 -6.33
N GLY A 209 -4.61 -0.10 -6.63
CA GLY A 209 -3.61 -0.96 -7.27
C GLY A 209 -2.76 -0.22 -8.29
N ARG A 210 -2.21 -0.99 -9.23
CA ARG A 210 -1.45 -0.48 -10.38
C ARG A 210 -2.20 -0.73 -11.67
N SER A 211 -2.14 0.21 -12.61
CA SER A 211 -2.75 0.05 -13.93
C SER A 211 -2.17 -1.15 -14.69
N LYS A 212 -0.87 -1.45 -14.54
CA LYS A 212 -0.23 -2.63 -15.12
C LYS A 212 -0.61 -3.96 -14.44
N ASP A 213 -1.22 -3.89 -13.27
CA ASP A 213 -1.75 -5.06 -12.57
C ASP A 213 -3.27 -5.18 -12.76
N LEU A 214 -3.90 -4.25 -13.47
CA LEU A 214 -5.30 -4.36 -13.86
C LEU A 214 -5.51 -5.65 -14.64
N ILE A 215 -6.51 -6.42 -14.24
CA ILE A 215 -6.91 -7.65 -14.93
C ILE A 215 -8.11 -7.31 -15.80
N ILE A 216 -8.04 -7.59 -17.10
CA ILE A 216 -9.17 -7.42 -18.01
C ILE A 216 -9.78 -8.80 -18.27
N SER A 217 -10.81 -9.14 -17.49
CA SER A 217 -11.45 -10.45 -17.54
C SER A 217 -12.82 -10.35 -18.19
N GLY A 218 -12.95 -10.88 -19.41
CA GLY A 218 -14.22 -10.91 -20.14
C GLY A 218 -14.76 -9.51 -20.46
N GLY A 219 -13.88 -8.54 -20.71
CA GLY A 219 -14.24 -7.14 -20.97
C GLY A 219 -14.48 -6.29 -19.72
N TYR A 220 -14.32 -6.83 -18.52
CA TYR A 220 -14.45 -6.10 -17.27
C TYR A 220 -13.09 -5.79 -16.63
N ASN A 221 -12.97 -4.56 -16.14
CA ASN A 221 -11.82 -4.12 -15.35
C ASN A 221 -11.91 -4.69 -13.94
N VAL A 222 -10.93 -5.50 -13.57
CA VAL A 222 -10.81 -6.12 -12.26
C VAL A 222 -9.54 -5.64 -11.58
N TYR A 223 -9.70 -4.87 -10.50
CA TYR A 223 -8.60 -4.33 -9.71
C TYR A 223 -8.18 -5.35 -8.64
N PRO A 224 -6.95 -5.92 -8.73
CA PRO A 224 -6.55 -6.97 -7.80
C PRO A 224 -6.65 -6.59 -6.34
N LYS A 225 -6.36 -5.33 -5.98
CA LYS A 225 -6.30 -4.93 -4.57
C LYS A 225 -7.67 -4.97 -3.90
N GLU A 226 -8.75 -4.72 -4.64
CA GLU A 226 -10.10 -4.84 -4.10
C GLU A 226 -10.38 -6.27 -3.65
N ILE A 227 -9.97 -7.24 -4.46
CA ILE A 227 -10.16 -8.67 -4.17
C ILE A 227 -9.20 -9.12 -3.07
N GLU A 228 -7.93 -8.71 -3.13
CA GLU A 228 -6.94 -8.98 -2.08
C GLU A 228 -7.43 -8.49 -0.73
N THR A 229 -7.99 -7.28 -0.65
CA THR A 229 -8.51 -6.72 0.60
C THR A 229 -9.61 -7.61 1.19
N VAL A 230 -10.52 -8.11 0.36
CA VAL A 230 -11.59 -9.02 0.82
C VAL A 230 -11.04 -10.39 1.22
N ILE A 231 -10.06 -10.93 0.48
CA ILE A 231 -9.42 -12.21 0.81
C ILE A 231 -8.60 -12.10 2.10
N ASP A 232 -7.84 -11.03 2.28
CA ASP A 232 -6.99 -10.79 3.44
C ASP A 232 -7.81 -10.66 4.74
N GLU A 233 -9.09 -10.26 4.65
CA GLU A 233 -10.04 -10.21 5.77
C GLU A 233 -10.63 -11.58 6.16
N MET A 234 -10.39 -12.64 5.38
CA MET A 234 -10.94 -13.97 5.64
C MET A 234 -10.18 -14.71 6.74
N GLN A 235 -10.92 -15.49 7.52
CA GLN A 235 -10.34 -16.26 8.61
C GLN A 235 -9.26 -17.23 8.11
N GLY A 236 -8.09 -17.19 8.75
CA GLY A 236 -6.96 -18.07 8.43
C GLY A 236 -6.07 -17.60 7.29
N VAL A 237 -6.40 -16.50 6.60
CA VAL A 237 -5.53 -15.88 5.59
C VAL A 237 -4.50 -14.98 6.27
N LEU A 238 -3.23 -15.14 5.89
CA LEU A 238 -2.16 -14.23 6.29
C LEU A 238 -2.05 -13.07 5.30
N GLU A 239 -2.03 -13.38 4.02
CA GLU A 239 -2.02 -12.41 2.93
C GLU A 239 -2.35 -13.07 1.59
N SER A 240 -2.67 -12.25 0.59
CA SER A 240 -2.93 -12.69 -0.77
C SER A 240 -2.31 -11.79 -1.83
N ALA A 241 -2.13 -12.36 -3.03
CA ALA A 241 -1.84 -11.64 -4.25
C ALA A 241 -2.78 -12.11 -5.36
N VAL A 242 -3.48 -11.17 -5.98
CA VAL A 242 -4.36 -11.42 -7.11
C VAL A 242 -3.67 -10.99 -8.40
N ILE A 243 -3.72 -11.86 -9.39
CA ILE A 243 -3.09 -11.71 -10.70
C ILE A 243 -4.04 -12.12 -11.81
N GLY A 244 -3.83 -11.54 -13.00
CA GLY A 244 -4.44 -11.99 -14.24
C GLY A 244 -3.55 -13.08 -14.85
N VAL A 245 -4.16 -14.20 -15.22
CA VAL A 245 -3.51 -15.27 -15.98
C VAL A 245 -4.23 -15.46 -17.32
N PRO A 246 -3.54 -15.83 -18.42
CA PRO A 246 -4.18 -16.05 -19.70
C PRO A 246 -5.34 -17.05 -19.61
N HIS A 247 -6.47 -16.74 -20.26
CA HIS A 247 -7.63 -17.62 -20.28
C HIS A 247 -8.33 -17.57 -21.66
N PRO A 248 -8.67 -18.71 -22.28
CA PRO A 248 -9.22 -18.75 -23.63
C PRO A 248 -10.53 -17.97 -23.78
N ASP A 249 -11.42 -18.05 -22.79
CA ASP A 249 -12.75 -17.42 -22.88
C ASP A 249 -12.79 -15.95 -22.41
N PHE A 250 -11.85 -15.53 -21.55
CA PHE A 250 -11.92 -14.23 -20.86
C PHE A 250 -10.78 -13.29 -21.25
N GLY A 251 -9.82 -13.75 -22.07
CA GLY A 251 -8.54 -13.06 -22.28
C GLY A 251 -7.64 -13.27 -21.08
N GLU A 252 -8.01 -12.69 -19.93
CA GLU A 252 -7.42 -12.99 -18.64
C GLU A 252 -8.48 -13.55 -17.67
N ALA A 253 -8.10 -14.50 -16.83
CA ALA A 253 -8.88 -14.91 -15.67
C ALA A 253 -8.21 -14.42 -14.38
N VAL A 254 -9.05 -14.03 -13.43
CA VAL A 254 -8.61 -13.69 -12.07
C VAL A 254 -8.12 -14.96 -11.36
N ALA A 255 -6.87 -14.94 -10.89
CA ALA A 255 -6.32 -15.96 -10.01
C ALA A 255 -5.83 -15.32 -8.70
N ALA A 256 -6.10 -15.99 -7.58
CA ALA A 256 -5.60 -15.61 -6.27
C ALA A 256 -4.49 -16.55 -5.82
N VAL A 257 -3.43 -16.00 -5.24
CA VAL A 257 -2.35 -16.73 -4.58
C VAL A 257 -2.41 -16.36 -3.10
N VAL A 258 -2.69 -17.32 -2.24
CA VAL A 258 -3.05 -17.10 -0.83
C VAL A 258 -2.03 -17.77 0.07
N VAL A 259 -1.57 -17.03 1.09
CA VAL A 259 -0.71 -17.55 2.15
C VAL A 259 -1.56 -17.77 3.40
N PRO A 260 -1.61 -18.99 3.95
CA PRO A 260 -2.31 -19.25 5.21
C PRO A 260 -1.54 -18.69 6.41
N ARG A 261 -2.25 -18.40 7.50
CA ARG A 261 -1.61 -18.23 8.81
C ARG A 261 -1.00 -19.55 9.28
N ALA A 262 0.01 -19.46 10.13
CA ALA A 262 0.65 -20.64 10.70
C ALA A 262 -0.39 -21.55 11.39
N GLY A 263 -0.48 -22.80 10.95
CA GLY A 263 -1.44 -23.78 11.47
C GLY A 263 -2.87 -23.65 10.92
N ALA A 264 -3.15 -22.70 10.04
CA ALA A 264 -4.43 -22.59 9.34
C ALA A 264 -4.41 -23.39 8.04
N ALA A 265 -5.54 -24.00 7.69
CA ALA A 265 -5.77 -24.60 6.38
C ALA A 265 -6.82 -23.77 5.64
N ILE A 266 -6.56 -23.47 4.36
CA ILE A 266 -7.51 -22.74 3.51
C ILE A 266 -8.33 -23.75 2.72
N ASP A 267 -9.64 -23.77 2.96
CA ASP A 267 -10.60 -24.43 2.07
C ASP A 267 -10.92 -23.51 0.88
N VAL A 268 -10.37 -23.86 -0.28
CA VAL A 268 -10.54 -23.11 -1.52
C VAL A 268 -12.00 -23.02 -1.95
N ALA A 269 -12.79 -24.09 -1.78
CA ALA A 269 -14.19 -24.09 -2.19
C ALA A 269 -15.04 -23.18 -1.30
N ALA A 270 -14.80 -23.23 0.03
CA ALA A 270 -15.44 -22.34 0.98
C ALA A 270 -15.05 -20.86 0.74
N MET A 271 -13.77 -20.59 0.50
CA MET A 271 -13.28 -19.25 0.18
C MET A 271 -13.92 -18.69 -1.10
N GLN A 272 -14.01 -19.49 -2.17
CA GLN A 272 -14.69 -19.07 -3.40
C GLN A 272 -16.18 -18.79 -3.17
N ALA A 273 -16.85 -19.58 -2.31
CA ALA A 273 -18.25 -19.35 -1.98
C ALA A 273 -18.46 -18.06 -1.19
N ASP A 274 -17.60 -17.75 -0.21
CA ASP A 274 -17.65 -16.49 0.55
C ASP A 274 -17.38 -15.29 -0.37
N LEU A 275 -16.38 -15.36 -1.25
CA LEU A 275 -16.10 -14.31 -2.24
C LEU A 275 -17.31 -14.02 -3.14
N LYS A 276 -18.01 -15.05 -3.63
CA LYS A 276 -19.24 -14.85 -4.44
C LYS A 276 -20.34 -14.09 -3.70
N SER A 277 -20.36 -14.14 -2.37
CA SER A 277 -21.35 -13.43 -1.55
C SER A 277 -20.96 -11.97 -1.29
N ARG A 278 -19.68 -11.61 -1.43
CA ARG A 278 -19.12 -10.30 -1.05
C ARG A 278 -18.76 -9.39 -2.21
N ILE A 279 -18.36 -9.96 -3.35
CA ILE A 279 -17.92 -9.20 -4.53
C ILE A 279 -18.70 -9.61 -5.77
N ALA A 280 -18.74 -8.72 -6.77
CA ALA A 280 -19.39 -9.01 -8.04
C ALA A 280 -18.79 -10.26 -8.70
N ASN A 281 -19.65 -11.12 -9.28
CA ASN A 281 -19.25 -12.44 -9.80
C ASN A 281 -18.08 -12.43 -10.81
N PHE A 282 -17.93 -11.36 -11.60
CA PHE A 282 -16.83 -11.23 -12.56
C PHE A 282 -15.47 -10.96 -11.89
N LYS A 283 -15.45 -10.52 -10.63
CA LYS A 283 -14.24 -10.29 -9.82
C LYS A 283 -13.79 -11.55 -9.05
N VAL A 284 -14.65 -12.58 -8.95
CA VAL A 284 -14.35 -13.78 -8.16
C VAL A 284 -13.20 -14.56 -8.84
N PRO A 285 -12.11 -14.88 -8.12
CA PRO A 285 -11.02 -15.69 -8.64
C PRO A 285 -11.50 -17.04 -9.17
N LYS A 286 -11.16 -17.34 -10.42
CA LYS A 286 -11.43 -18.64 -11.05
C LYS A 286 -10.54 -19.74 -10.47
N ARG A 287 -9.35 -19.36 -10.01
CA ARG A 287 -8.39 -20.24 -9.34
C ARG A 287 -7.87 -19.60 -8.07
N ILE A 288 -7.65 -20.43 -7.07
CA ILE A 288 -7.01 -20.06 -5.81
C ILE A 288 -5.87 -21.05 -5.57
N HIS A 289 -4.65 -20.54 -5.51
CA HIS A 289 -3.44 -21.29 -5.22
C HIS A 289 -3.02 -20.99 -3.79
N VAL A 290 -2.82 -22.03 -2.98
CA VAL A 290 -2.32 -21.88 -1.61
C VAL A 290 -0.80 -22.11 -1.63
N VAL A 291 -0.03 -21.17 -1.08
CA VAL A 291 1.44 -21.22 -1.07
C VAL A 291 1.98 -20.85 0.31
N ASP A 292 3.22 -21.26 0.59
CA ASP A 292 3.87 -20.96 1.87
C ASP A 292 4.25 -19.48 2.00
N GLN A 293 4.59 -18.81 0.90
CA GLN A 293 4.99 -17.40 0.88
C GLN A 293 4.85 -16.77 -0.50
N LEU A 294 4.64 -15.44 -0.54
CA LEU A 294 4.67 -14.65 -1.77
C LEU A 294 6.12 -14.25 -2.15
N PRO A 295 6.47 -14.21 -3.45
CA PRO A 295 7.77 -13.72 -3.90
C PRO A 295 7.87 -12.21 -3.66
N ARG A 296 8.96 -11.74 -3.04
CA ARG A 296 9.16 -10.33 -2.69
C ARG A 296 10.55 -9.83 -3.10
N ASN A 297 10.64 -8.53 -3.38
CA ASN A 297 11.93 -7.85 -3.53
C ASN A 297 12.54 -7.49 -2.15
N THR A 298 13.72 -6.88 -2.16
CA THR A 298 14.46 -6.45 -0.96
C THR A 298 13.71 -5.45 -0.08
N MET A 299 12.76 -4.70 -0.64
CA MET A 299 11.88 -3.76 0.10
C MET A 299 10.61 -4.44 0.64
N GLY A 300 10.47 -5.75 0.48
CA GLY A 300 9.30 -6.51 0.89
C GLY A 300 8.10 -6.38 -0.04
N LYS A 301 8.24 -5.78 -1.23
CA LYS A 301 7.15 -5.64 -2.21
C LYS A 301 6.95 -6.94 -2.99
N VAL A 302 5.71 -7.43 -3.05
CA VAL A 302 5.32 -8.61 -3.82
C VAL A 302 5.66 -8.44 -5.31
N GLN A 303 6.21 -9.48 -5.92
CA GLN A 303 6.60 -9.53 -7.33
C GLN A 303 5.54 -10.29 -8.15
N LYS A 304 4.46 -9.59 -8.55
CA LYS A 304 3.33 -10.19 -9.29
C LYS A 304 3.70 -10.71 -10.68
N ASN A 305 4.76 -10.20 -11.30
CA ASN A 305 5.28 -10.75 -12.55
C ASN A 305 5.76 -12.21 -12.37
N VAL A 306 6.48 -12.51 -11.28
CA VAL A 306 6.94 -13.88 -10.98
C VAL A 306 5.76 -14.81 -10.80
N LEU A 307 4.70 -14.36 -10.12
CA LEU A 307 3.47 -15.13 -9.96
C LEU A 307 2.77 -15.37 -11.31
N ARG A 308 2.65 -14.32 -12.15
CA ARG A 308 2.09 -14.45 -13.50
C ARG A 308 2.83 -15.48 -14.33
N ASP A 309 4.16 -15.44 -14.33
CA ASP A 309 4.99 -16.40 -15.08
C ASP A 309 4.81 -17.83 -14.54
N THR A 310 4.73 -17.98 -13.21
CA THR A 310 4.57 -19.28 -12.54
C THR A 310 3.22 -19.92 -12.86
N TYR A 311 2.14 -19.13 -12.92
CA TYR A 311 0.78 -19.63 -13.07
C TYR A 311 0.17 -19.40 -14.46
N ALA A 312 0.95 -18.95 -15.44
CA ALA A 312 0.47 -18.62 -16.79
C ALA A 312 -0.22 -19.80 -17.52
N ALA A 313 0.20 -21.04 -17.23
CA ALA A 313 -0.33 -22.26 -17.84
C ALA A 313 -1.24 -23.07 -16.91
N SER A 314 -1.58 -22.52 -15.74
CA SER A 314 -2.48 -23.19 -14.79
C SER A 314 -3.87 -23.36 -15.36
#